data_AF-D8LSY1-F1
#
_entry.id   AF-D8LSY1-F1
#
_cell.length_a   1.000
_cell.length_b   1.000
_cell.length_c   1.000
_cell.angle_alpha   90.00
_cell.angle_beta   90.00
_cell.angle_gamma   90.00
#
_symmetry.space_group_name_H-M   'P 1'
#
loop_
_entity.id
_entity.type
_entity.pdbx_description
1 polymer ?
#
loop_
_entity_poly.entity_id
_entity_poly.type
_entity_poly.pdbx_seq_one_letter_code
_entity_poly.pdbx_strand_id
1 'polypeptide(L)'
;MDDVGRMFDWEDEALEERCLDIQDKEQRYVGPLVALADTLTSLSRLKVLDLSNCTLIGLAGNRYHGLNALGNTFASGKKLTHLRISGNSLHSEAALIVGGWLPSLPKLRYLDLSSRSGFDSLCGAFRTSLHLRTLLLRDVGMDDGEAEGVASFLALSARLEKLDLSDNQLHVRGARYLAGALRSNGSLSSLLLGHNRIGNEGALLLAASVPHAASLVELDVSSNGLTGGNNGGGGGGYTKKSVKEGFIEAALASYSIETFRLSGNDIPPSDVEEMQGYASSNVELRAVADAPESYDLWQASEIVETCLVAKFDRLPPGVADALKKNPTFIEEEGPMREAVLAASPLTKQELLRNSPGADDIAIKAKGFVDSPSSWIQSAIDAPEDFMALGEGGPDDPPLL
;
A
#
# COMPACT_ATOMS: atom_id res chain seq x y z
N MET A 1 -31.91 -14.63 3.52
CA MET A 1 -32.50 -15.96 3.78
C MET A 1 -34.03 -15.93 3.79
N ASP A 2 -34.70 -14.77 3.71
CA ASP A 2 -36.17 -14.69 3.73
C ASP A 2 -36.88 -14.83 2.38
N ASP A 3 -36.17 -14.90 1.24
CA ASP A 3 -36.79 -15.02 -0.09
C ASP A 3 -36.71 -16.41 -0.73
N VAL A 4 -36.15 -17.41 -0.05
CA VAL A 4 -36.09 -18.80 -0.57
C VAL A 4 -37.08 -19.73 0.15
N GLY A 5 -37.50 -19.40 1.38
CA GLY A 5 -38.34 -20.27 2.22
C GLY A 5 -39.85 -20.04 2.14
N ARG A 6 -40.36 -19.06 1.37
CA ARG A 6 -41.81 -18.77 1.29
C ARG A 6 -42.52 -19.32 0.07
N MET A 7 -41.84 -19.99 -0.86
CA MET A 7 -42.47 -20.40 -2.12
C MET A 7 -42.94 -21.84 -2.18
N PHE A 8 -42.48 -22.75 -1.31
CA PHE A 8 -42.96 -24.14 -1.32
C PHE A 8 -42.80 -24.82 0.05
N ASP A 9 -43.92 -25.19 0.67
CA ASP A 9 -43.99 -26.23 1.71
C ASP A 9 -43.71 -27.58 1.02
N TRP A 10 -42.65 -28.29 1.43
CA TRP A 10 -42.25 -29.56 0.83
C TRP A 10 -42.68 -30.71 1.76
N GLU A 11 -43.92 -31.15 1.63
CA GLU A 11 -44.46 -32.33 2.33
C GLU A 11 -44.57 -33.59 1.45
N ASP A 12 -43.93 -33.64 0.28
CA ASP A 12 -44.11 -34.76 -0.65
C ASP A 12 -42.77 -35.33 -1.15
N GLU A 13 -42.34 -36.47 -0.60
CA GLU A 13 -41.14 -37.22 -1.02
C GLU A 13 -41.21 -37.63 -2.52
N ALA A 14 -42.39 -37.62 -3.13
CA ALA A 14 -42.55 -37.86 -4.58
C ALA A 14 -42.08 -36.69 -5.47
N LEU A 15 -41.88 -35.48 -4.91
CA LEU A 15 -41.35 -34.32 -5.64
C LEU A 15 -39.81 -34.35 -5.74
N GLU A 16 -39.14 -35.01 -4.79
CA GLU A 16 -37.68 -35.18 -4.81
C GLU A 16 -37.26 -36.15 -5.93
N GLU A 17 -38.00 -37.24 -6.11
CA GLU A 17 -37.77 -38.21 -7.19
C GLU A 17 -38.11 -37.63 -8.58
N ARG A 18 -39.13 -36.77 -8.68
CA ARG A 18 -39.44 -36.02 -9.92
C ARG A 18 -38.45 -34.91 -10.24
N CYS A 19 -37.71 -34.38 -9.26
CA CYS A 19 -36.63 -33.44 -9.49
C CYS A 19 -35.34 -34.13 -9.97
N LEU A 20 -35.09 -35.36 -9.53
CA LEU A 20 -34.04 -36.22 -10.07
C LEU A 20 -34.32 -36.63 -11.52
N ASP A 21 -35.59 -36.87 -11.88
CA ASP A 21 -35.99 -37.20 -13.26
C ASP A 21 -35.92 -35.99 -14.24
N ILE A 22 -35.82 -34.76 -13.72
CA ILE A 22 -35.54 -33.55 -14.51
C ILE A 22 -34.04 -33.42 -14.80
N GLN A 23 -33.17 -34.06 -14.03
CA GLN A 23 -31.72 -34.07 -14.28
C GLN A 23 -31.35 -34.89 -15.53
N ASP A 24 -32.19 -35.83 -15.96
CA ASP A 24 -31.96 -36.67 -17.15
C ASP A 24 -32.29 -35.94 -18.49
N LYS A 25 -32.73 -34.66 -18.44
CA LYS A 25 -32.81 -33.78 -19.62
C LYS A 25 -31.54 -32.96 -19.83
N GLU A 26 -30.43 -33.66 -19.74
CA GLU A 26 -29.02 -33.25 -19.82
C GLU A 26 -28.57 -32.54 -21.12
N GLN A 27 -29.43 -31.95 -21.95
CA GLN A 27 -28.98 -31.36 -23.24
C GLN A 27 -29.49 -29.96 -23.62
N ARG A 28 -30.29 -29.25 -22.82
CA ARG A 28 -30.84 -27.95 -23.30
C ARG A 28 -31.01 -26.82 -22.30
N TYR A 29 -30.34 -26.84 -21.15
CA TYR A 29 -30.10 -25.59 -20.42
C TYR A 29 -28.78 -24.98 -20.88
N VAL A 30 -28.78 -24.35 -22.05
CA VAL A 30 -27.72 -23.40 -22.40
C VAL A 30 -27.93 -22.21 -21.47
N GLY A 31 -27.27 -22.24 -20.31
CA GLY A 31 -27.40 -21.16 -19.34
C GLY A 31 -27.09 -19.80 -20.01
N PRO A 32 -27.74 -18.69 -19.60
CA PRO A 32 -27.55 -17.37 -20.20
C PRO A 32 -26.08 -16.96 -20.37
N LEU A 33 -25.21 -17.41 -19.45
CA LEU A 33 -23.77 -17.15 -19.49
C LEU A 33 -23.04 -17.91 -20.63
N VAL A 34 -23.49 -19.11 -20.97
CA VAL A 34 -22.93 -19.90 -22.09
C VAL A 34 -23.33 -19.25 -23.42
N ALA A 35 -24.60 -18.86 -23.56
CA ALA A 35 -25.04 -18.11 -24.74
C ALA A 35 -24.29 -16.77 -24.88
N LEU A 36 -24.05 -16.08 -23.76
CA LEU A 36 -23.20 -14.89 -23.74
C LEU A 36 -21.78 -15.22 -24.20
N ALA A 37 -21.15 -16.28 -23.68
CA ALA A 37 -19.82 -16.72 -24.11
C ALA A 37 -19.76 -16.97 -25.62
N ASP A 38 -20.75 -17.66 -26.18
CA ASP A 38 -20.85 -17.90 -27.62
C ASP A 38 -20.97 -16.59 -28.41
N THR A 39 -21.85 -15.66 -27.99
CA THR A 39 -21.96 -14.35 -28.65
C THR A 39 -20.66 -13.55 -28.54
N LEU A 40 -19.98 -13.62 -27.40
CA LEU A 40 -18.72 -12.94 -27.17
C LEU A 40 -17.65 -13.39 -28.17
N THR A 41 -17.65 -14.65 -28.65
CA THR A 41 -16.71 -15.11 -29.69
C THR A 41 -16.75 -14.23 -30.95
N SER A 42 -17.93 -13.82 -31.39
CA SER A 42 -18.14 -12.97 -32.57
C SER A 42 -17.69 -11.51 -32.35
N LEU A 43 -17.66 -11.05 -31.10
CA LEU A 43 -17.33 -9.67 -30.73
C LEU A 43 -15.80 -9.45 -30.65
N SER A 44 -15.14 -9.41 -31.81
CA SER A 44 -13.67 -9.30 -31.91
C SER A 44 -13.09 -7.94 -31.45
N ARG A 45 -13.91 -6.89 -31.46
CA ARG A 45 -13.51 -5.52 -31.07
C ARG A 45 -13.84 -5.15 -29.63
N LEU A 46 -14.48 -6.06 -28.87
CA LEU A 46 -14.88 -5.78 -27.49
C LEU A 46 -13.65 -5.52 -26.62
N LYS A 47 -13.67 -4.40 -25.90
CA LYS A 47 -12.58 -3.97 -25.00
C LYS A 47 -13.00 -3.90 -23.54
N VAL A 48 -14.29 -3.76 -23.29
CA VAL A 48 -14.87 -3.59 -21.95
C VAL A 48 -15.95 -4.65 -21.83
N LEU A 49 -15.86 -5.47 -20.80
CA LEU A 49 -16.88 -6.44 -20.44
C LEU A 49 -17.24 -6.22 -18.98
N ASP A 50 -18.50 -5.93 -18.74
CA ASP A 50 -19.05 -5.70 -17.42
C ASP A 50 -20.12 -6.75 -17.17
N LEU A 51 -19.85 -7.63 -16.20
CA LEU A 51 -20.74 -8.68 -15.76
C LEU A 51 -20.96 -8.59 -14.25
N SER A 52 -20.90 -7.38 -13.69
CA SER A 52 -21.14 -7.19 -12.27
C SER A 52 -22.58 -7.53 -11.91
N ASN A 53 -22.79 -8.17 -10.77
CA ASN A 53 -24.09 -8.59 -10.25
C ASN A 53 -24.91 -9.45 -11.24
N CYS A 54 -24.24 -10.29 -12.04
CA CYS A 54 -24.87 -11.13 -13.06
C CYS A 54 -25.09 -12.59 -12.62
N THR A 55 -24.76 -12.93 -11.37
CA THR A 55 -24.82 -14.30 -10.82
C THR A 55 -24.08 -15.29 -11.73
N LEU A 56 -22.75 -15.12 -11.81
CA LEU A 56 -21.91 -15.93 -12.72
C LEU A 56 -21.80 -17.41 -12.32
N ILE A 57 -22.18 -17.75 -11.10
CA ILE A 57 -22.20 -19.13 -10.61
C ILE A 57 -23.63 -19.66 -10.71
N GLY A 58 -23.79 -20.78 -11.43
CA GLY A 58 -25.06 -21.48 -11.57
C GLY A 58 -25.47 -22.26 -10.31
N LEU A 59 -26.69 -22.81 -10.30
CA LEU A 59 -27.16 -23.72 -9.26
C LEU A 59 -26.59 -25.14 -9.47
N ALA A 60 -26.77 -26.02 -8.47
CA ALA A 60 -26.23 -27.38 -8.41
C ALA A 60 -26.31 -28.15 -9.75
N GLY A 61 -25.26 -28.89 -10.09
CA GLY A 61 -25.08 -29.61 -11.36
C GLY A 61 -24.34 -28.82 -12.45
N ASN A 62 -24.54 -27.49 -12.55
CA ASN A 62 -23.94 -26.64 -13.59
C ASN A 62 -23.15 -25.42 -13.06
N ARG A 63 -22.73 -25.46 -11.80
CA ARG A 63 -22.19 -24.31 -11.05
C ARG A 63 -21.18 -23.42 -11.81
N TYR A 64 -20.24 -24.02 -12.55
CA TYR A 64 -19.18 -23.27 -13.24
C TYR A 64 -19.21 -23.36 -14.76
N HIS A 65 -20.25 -23.97 -15.36
CA HIS A 65 -20.30 -24.14 -16.82
C HIS A 65 -20.24 -22.80 -17.56
N GLY A 66 -20.93 -21.79 -17.05
CA GLY A 66 -20.86 -20.43 -17.57
C GLY A 66 -19.46 -19.84 -17.47
N LEU A 67 -18.84 -19.90 -16.28
CA LEU A 67 -17.49 -19.38 -16.06
C LEU A 67 -16.45 -20.06 -16.96
N ASN A 68 -16.55 -21.37 -17.14
CA ASN A 68 -15.67 -22.13 -18.02
C ASN A 68 -15.88 -21.75 -19.50
N ALA A 69 -17.13 -21.54 -19.94
CA ALA A 69 -17.41 -21.07 -21.29
C ALA A 69 -16.82 -19.67 -21.56
N LEU A 70 -16.91 -18.77 -20.57
CA LEU A 70 -16.24 -17.47 -20.63
C LEU A 70 -14.72 -17.62 -20.71
N GLY A 71 -14.13 -18.48 -19.89
CA GLY A 71 -12.69 -18.78 -19.92
C GLY A 71 -12.22 -19.26 -21.30
N ASN A 72 -12.94 -20.21 -21.91
CA ASN A 72 -12.67 -20.68 -23.27
C ASN A 72 -12.77 -19.54 -24.30
N THR A 73 -13.75 -18.66 -24.12
CA THR A 73 -13.91 -17.48 -24.98
C THR A 73 -12.75 -16.50 -24.83
N PHE A 74 -12.24 -16.30 -23.62
CA PHE A 74 -11.05 -15.46 -23.40
C PHE A 74 -9.79 -16.07 -24.00
N ALA A 75 -9.61 -17.39 -23.87
CA ALA A 75 -8.52 -18.15 -24.48
C ALA A 75 -8.50 -18.05 -26.03
N SER A 76 -9.64 -17.77 -26.67
CA SER A 76 -9.71 -17.52 -28.12
C SER A 76 -9.03 -16.20 -28.58
N GLY A 77 -8.45 -15.42 -27.66
CA GLY A 77 -7.64 -14.24 -27.99
C GLY A 77 -8.38 -12.92 -27.86
N LYS A 78 -9.31 -12.81 -26.89
CA LYS A 78 -10.03 -11.56 -26.64
C LYS A 78 -9.08 -10.46 -26.17
N LYS A 79 -9.25 -9.26 -26.73
CA LYS A 79 -8.39 -8.09 -26.45
C LYS A 79 -9.05 -7.17 -25.43
N LEU A 80 -9.59 -7.75 -24.36
CA LEU A 80 -10.20 -6.98 -23.29
C LEU A 80 -9.15 -6.11 -22.60
N THR A 81 -9.58 -4.92 -22.22
CA THR A 81 -8.81 -3.94 -21.46
C THR A 81 -9.43 -3.69 -20.08
N HIS A 82 -10.75 -3.90 -19.97
CA HIS A 82 -11.50 -3.74 -18.73
C HIS A 82 -12.43 -4.95 -18.56
N LEU A 83 -12.35 -5.57 -17.39
CA LEU A 83 -13.23 -6.65 -16.98
C LEU A 83 -13.77 -6.32 -15.59
N ARG A 84 -15.09 -6.27 -15.46
CA ARG A 84 -15.77 -6.21 -14.17
C ARG A 84 -16.61 -7.44 -13.99
N ILE A 85 -16.41 -8.12 -12.87
CA ILE A 85 -17.23 -9.25 -12.44
C ILE A 85 -17.59 -9.12 -10.96
N SER A 86 -17.71 -7.89 -10.47
CA SER A 86 -18.00 -7.63 -9.06
C SER A 86 -19.41 -8.03 -8.64
N GLY A 87 -19.60 -8.37 -7.36
CA GLY A 87 -20.90 -8.74 -6.81
C GLY A 87 -21.47 -10.06 -7.33
N ASN A 88 -20.61 -10.99 -7.73
CA ASN A 88 -21.02 -12.31 -8.23
C ASN A 88 -20.85 -13.45 -7.22
N SER A 89 -20.56 -13.13 -5.95
CA SER A 89 -20.38 -14.09 -4.85
C SER A 89 -19.44 -15.24 -5.23
N LEU A 90 -18.30 -14.89 -5.83
CA LEU A 90 -17.29 -15.83 -6.27
C LEU A 90 -16.65 -16.50 -5.05
N HIS A 91 -17.00 -17.75 -4.75
CA HIS A 91 -16.30 -18.57 -3.75
C HIS A 91 -14.96 -19.09 -4.32
N SER A 92 -14.15 -19.74 -3.49
CA SER A 92 -12.76 -20.11 -3.77
C SER A 92 -12.53 -20.84 -5.11
N GLU A 93 -13.36 -21.80 -5.50
CA GLU A 93 -13.21 -22.49 -6.80
C GLU A 93 -13.54 -21.61 -8.00
N ALA A 94 -14.54 -20.73 -7.90
CA ALA A 94 -14.86 -19.78 -8.96
C ALA A 94 -13.72 -18.77 -9.14
N ALA A 95 -13.07 -18.39 -8.04
CA ALA A 95 -11.89 -17.54 -8.04
C ALA A 95 -10.71 -18.15 -8.79
N LEU A 96 -10.47 -19.46 -8.61
CA LEU A 96 -9.43 -20.19 -9.33
C LEU A 96 -9.70 -20.20 -10.84
N ILE A 97 -10.96 -20.42 -11.24
CA ILE A 97 -11.36 -20.38 -12.65
C ILE A 97 -11.12 -18.99 -13.24
N VAL A 98 -11.59 -17.93 -12.54
CA VAL A 98 -11.35 -16.54 -12.93
C VAL A 98 -9.85 -16.24 -13.01
N GLY A 99 -9.06 -16.75 -12.07
CA GLY A 99 -7.63 -16.63 -12.07
C GLY A 99 -6.97 -17.26 -13.30
N GLY A 100 -7.50 -18.40 -13.75
CA GLY A 100 -7.09 -19.07 -14.99
C GLY A 100 -7.39 -18.27 -16.27
N TRP A 101 -8.29 -17.28 -16.22
CA TRP A 101 -8.56 -16.42 -17.37
C TRP A 101 -7.45 -15.41 -17.62
N LEU A 102 -6.79 -14.94 -16.55
CA LEU A 102 -5.91 -13.78 -16.63
C LEU A 102 -4.71 -13.97 -17.57
N PRO A 103 -4.03 -15.14 -17.64
CA PRO A 103 -2.99 -15.39 -18.65
C PRO A 103 -3.49 -15.22 -20.10
N SER A 104 -4.78 -15.47 -20.35
CA SER A 104 -5.40 -15.31 -21.67
C SER A 104 -5.85 -13.88 -21.98
N LEU A 105 -5.66 -12.94 -21.04
CA LEU A 105 -6.08 -11.54 -21.16
C LEU A 105 -4.88 -10.57 -21.06
N PRO A 106 -3.87 -10.66 -21.93
CA PRO A 106 -2.61 -9.91 -21.82
C PRO A 106 -2.74 -8.39 -21.99
N LYS A 107 -3.91 -7.90 -22.42
CA LYS A 107 -4.21 -6.47 -22.59
C LYS A 107 -5.05 -5.89 -21.45
N LEU A 108 -5.42 -6.71 -20.46
CA LEU A 108 -6.27 -6.29 -19.36
C LEU A 108 -5.53 -5.27 -18.50
N ARG A 109 -6.14 -4.10 -18.30
CA ARG A 109 -5.57 -3.02 -17.48
C ARG A 109 -6.40 -2.77 -16.22
N TYR A 110 -7.70 -3.03 -16.30
CA TYR A 110 -8.63 -2.84 -15.21
C TYR A 110 -9.33 -4.16 -14.92
N LEU A 111 -9.26 -4.58 -13.67
CA LEU A 111 -9.92 -5.78 -13.17
C LEU A 111 -10.63 -5.45 -11.86
N ASP A 112 -11.94 -5.70 -11.85
CA ASP A 112 -12.76 -5.60 -10.65
C ASP A 112 -13.35 -6.96 -10.30
N LEU A 113 -12.87 -7.53 -9.19
CA LEU A 113 -13.30 -8.80 -8.61
C LEU A 113 -14.03 -8.60 -7.27
N SER A 114 -14.36 -7.35 -6.91
CA SER A 114 -14.97 -7.02 -5.62
C SER A 114 -16.23 -7.83 -5.41
N SER A 115 -16.35 -8.57 -4.33
CA SER A 115 -17.43 -9.54 -4.15
C SER A 115 -17.58 -9.82 -2.69
N ARG A 116 -18.80 -9.97 -2.15
CA ARG A 116 -19.06 -10.27 -0.74
C ARG A 116 -18.73 -11.71 -0.33
N SER A 117 -17.61 -12.25 -0.82
CA SER A 117 -17.28 -13.68 -0.71
C SER A 117 -15.78 -13.89 -0.62
N GLY A 118 -15.37 -14.74 0.34
CA GLY A 118 -13.97 -15.10 0.60
C GLY A 118 -13.26 -15.73 -0.59
N PHE A 119 -12.07 -15.23 -0.92
CA PHE A 119 -11.14 -15.86 -1.85
C PHE A 119 -9.96 -16.47 -1.10
N ASP A 120 -9.92 -17.81 -0.95
CA ASP A 120 -8.78 -18.46 -0.30
C ASP A 120 -7.53 -18.60 -1.21
N SER A 121 -7.61 -18.25 -2.52
CA SER A 121 -6.50 -18.57 -3.45
C SER A 121 -6.39 -17.75 -4.76
N LEU A 122 -6.67 -16.43 -4.75
CA LEU A 122 -6.44 -15.60 -5.95
C LEU A 122 -4.98 -15.24 -6.20
N CYS A 123 -4.13 -15.31 -5.18
CA CYS A 123 -2.75 -14.79 -5.25
C CYS A 123 -1.87 -15.50 -6.28
N GLY A 124 -2.11 -16.79 -6.53
CA GLY A 124 -1.42 -17.54 -7.59
C GLY A 124 -1.72 -16.99 -9.00
N ALA A 125 -2.94 -16.50 -9.22
CA ALA A 125 -3.40 -16.03 -10.52
C ALA A 125 -2.75 -14.71 -10.95
N PHE A 126 -2.51 -13.80 -10.01
CA PHE A 126 -1.98 -12.47 -10.31
C PHE A 126 -0.51 -12.47 -10.74
N ARG A 127 0.25 -13.54 -10.47
CA ARG A 127 1.67 -13.68 -10.88
C ARG A 127 1.88 -13.48 -12.38
N THR A 128 0.87 -13.77 -13.19
CA THR A 128 0.92 -13.65 -14.65
C THR A 128 0.37 -12.31 -15.18
N SER A 129 -0.23 -11.49 -14.30
CA SER A 129 -1.04 -10.32 -14.65
C SER A 129 -0.36 -8.98 -14.34
N LEU A 130 0.97 -8.92 -14.44
CA LEU A 130 1.80 -7.74 -14.11
C LEU A 130 1.55 -6.52 -15.04
N HIS A 131 0.65 -6.65 -16.02
CA HIS A 131 0.23 -5.58 -16.92
C HIS A 131 -0.98 -4.78 -16.41
N LEU A 132 -1.61 -5.21 -15.31
CA LEU A 132 -2.72 -4.49 -14.69
C LEU A 132 -2.28 -3.09 -14.22
N ARG A 133 -3.21 -2.14 -14.33
CA ARG A 133 -3.11 -0.77 -13.81
C ARG A 133 -4.04 -0.53 -12.65
N THR A 134 -5.20 -1.17 -12.65
CA THR A 134 -6.19 -1.08 -11.59
C THR A 134 -6.67 -2.47 -11.21
N LEU A 135 -6.58 -2.77 -9.91
CA LEU A 135 -7.07 -4.01 -9.33
C LEU A 135 -7.97 -3.67 -8.13
N LEU A 136 -9.23 -4.07 -8.21
CA LEU A 136 -10.22 -3.89 -7.15
C LEU A 136 -10.62 -5.24 -6.57
N LEU A 137 -10.39 -5.40 -5.26
CA LEU A 137 -10.60 -6.60 -4.47
C LEU A 137 -11.34 -6.24 -3.17
N ARG A 138 -12.43 -5.48 -3.28
CA ARG A 138 -13.20 -5.05 -2.12
C ARG A 138 -14.15 -6.15 -1.63
N ASP A 139 -14.24 -6.30 -0.31
CA ASP A 139 -15.16 -7.24 0.37
C ASP A 139 -14.91 -8.73 0.08
N VAL A 140 -13.74 -9.06 -0.45
CA VAL A 140 -13.44 -10.42 -0.94
C VAL A 140 -13.02 -11.40 0.16
N GLY A 141 -13.30 -11.06 1.42
CA GLY A 141 -12.95 -11.86 2.59
C GLY A 141 -11.46 -12.14 2.77
N MET A 142 -10.59 -11.30 2.21
CA MET A 142 -9.13 -11.49 2.26
C MET A 142 -8.59 -11.37 3.69
N ASP A 143 -7.74 -12.30 4.10
CA ASP A 143 -7.00 -12.28 5.36
C ASP A 143 -5.51 -11.90 5.18
N ASP A 144 -4.75 -11.92 6.27
CA ASP A 144 -3.33 -11.54 6.26
C ASP A 144 -2.43 -12.48 5.45
N GLY A 145 -2.79 -13.76 5.31
CA GLY A 145 -2.11 -14.74 4.49
C GLY A 145 -2.30 -14.48 3.00
N GLU A 146 -3.51 -14.15 2.55
CA GLU A 146 -3.71 -13.73 1.16
C GLU A 146 -3.06 -12.37 0.87
N ALA A 147 -3.04 -11.45 1.83
CA ALA A 147 -2.36 -10.16 1.70
C ALA A 147 -0.86 -10.31 1.39
N GLU A 148 -0.20 -11.38 1.86
CA GLU A 148 1.19 -11.68 1.49
C GLU A 148 1.35 -11.93 -0.01
N GLY A 149 0.39 -12.65 -0.60
CA GLY A 149 0.38 -12.92 -2.03
C GLY A 149 0.12 -11.67 -2.87
N VAL A 150 -0.81 -10.81 -2.42
CA VAL A 150 -1.05 -9.50 -3.06
C VAL A 150 0.17 -8.59 -2.92
N ALA A 151 0.82 -8.57 -1.75
CA ALA A 151 2.06 -7.81 -1.53
C ALA A 151 3.18 -8.30 -2.46
N SER A 152 3.33 -9.61 -2.63
CA SER A 152 4.29 -10.20 -3.57
C SER A 152 4.01 -9.78 -5.02
N PHE A 153 2.73 -9.78 -5.42
CA PHE A 153 2.31 -9.28 -6.73
C PHE A 153 2.59 -7.77 -6.88
N LEU A 154 2.28 -6.97 -5.86
CA LEU A 154 2.52 -5.53 -5.85
C LEU A 154 4.01 -5.22 -6.01
N ALA A 155 4.89 -5.92 -5.28
CA ALA A 155 6.34 -5.73 -5.37
C ALA A 155 6.91 -6.01 -6.78
N LEU A 156 6.28 -6.92 -7.53
CA LEU A 156 6.68 -7.26 -8.91
C LEU A 156 5.99 -6.40 -9.97
N SER A 157 4.92 -5.70 -9.61
CA SER A 157 4.08 -4.96 -10.56
C SER A 157 4.65 -3.57 -10.82
N ALA A 158 5.23 -3.36 -11.99
CA ALA A 158 5.78 -2.05 -12.40
C ALA A 158 4.75 -1.10 -13.04
N ARG A 159 3.47 -1.51 -13.12
CA ARG A 159 2.41 -0.77 -13.83
C ARG A 159 1.13 -0.59 -13.03
N LEU A 160 1.03 -1.21 -11.86
CA LEU A 160 -0.16 -1.10 -11.04
C LEU A 160 -0.19 0.31 -10.43
N GLU A 161 -1.23 1.07 -10.75
CA GLU A 161 -1.45 2.45 -10.32
C GLU A 161 -2.45 2.51 -9.15
N LYS A 162 -3.46 1.63 -9.16
CA LYS A 162 -4.50 1.60 -8.13
C LYS A 162 -4.76 0.18 -7.62
N LEU A 163 -4.75 0.04 -6.30
CA LEU A 163 -5.09 -1.18 -5.58
C LEU A 163 -6.13 -0.86 -4.51
N ASP A 164 -7.31 -1.48 -4.60
CA ASP A 164 -8.37 -1.38 -3.59
C ASP A 164 -8.55 -2.73 -2.88
N LEU A 165 -8.22 -2.76 -1.60
CA LEU A 165 -8.38 -3.88 -0.67
C LEU A 165 -9.35 -3.51 0.48
N SER A 166 -10.25 -2.55 0.26
CA SER A 166 -11.20 -2.12 1.29
C SER A 166 -12.18 -3.23 1.66
N ASP A 167 -12.80 -3.13 2.84
CA ASP A 167 -13.83 -4.06 3.33
C ASP A 167 -13.33 -5.52 3.48
N ASN A 168 -12.04 -5.74 3.73
CA ASN A 168 -11.47 -7.08 3.95
C ASN A 168 -11.18 -7.35 5.44
N GLN A 169 -10.50 -8.46 5.73
CA GLN A 169 -10.14 -8.88 7.09
C GLN A 169 -8.64 -8.70 7.35
N LEU A 170 -8.04 -7.64 6.83
CA LEU A 170 -6.62 -7.36 7.01
C LEU A 170 -6.35 -6.81 8.43
N HIS A 171 -5.34 -7.35 9.08
CA HIS A 171 -4.84 -6.91 10.38
C HIS A 171 -3.39 -6.40 10.24
N VAL A 172 -2.70 -6.26 11.37
CA VAL A 172 -1.31 -5.75 11.44
C VAL A 172 -0.36 -6.55 10.54
N ARG A 173 -0.52 -7.87 10.43
CA ARG A 173 0.38 -8.72 9.62
C ARG A 173 0.18 -8.48 8.12
N GLY A 174 -1.06 -8.34 7.66
CA GLY A 174 -1.38 -7.97 6.27
C GLY A 174 -0.82 -6.59 5.92
N ALA A 175 -1.00 -5.61 6.81
CA ALA A 175 -0.43 -4.27 6.64
C ALA A 175 1.11 -4.29 6.57
N ARG A 176 1.77 -5.15 7.36
CA ARG A 176 3.22 -5.34 7.32
C ARG A 176 3.71 -5.84 5.95
N TYR A 177 3.02 -6.81 5.36
CA TYR A 177 3.35 -7.30 4.03
C TYR A 177 3.19 -6.21 2.96
N LEU A 178 2.06 -5.49 2.99
CA LEU A 178 1.80 -4.39 2.07
C LEU A 178 2.82 -3.26 2.21
N ALA A 179 3.17 -2.86 3.44
CA ALA A 179 4.22 -1.89 3.71
C ALA A 179 5.59 -2.34 3.17
N GLY A 180 5.89 -3.64 3.24
CA GLY A 180 7.08 -4.23 2.61
C GLY A 180 7.10 -4.05 1.10
N ALA A 181 6.00 -4.37 0.43
CA ALA A 181 5.87 -4.23 -1.01
C ALA A 181 5.87 -2.77 -1.49
N LEU A 182 5.26 -1.87 -0.72
CA LEU A 182 5.27 -0.43 -1.03
C LEU A 182 6.68 0.15 -1.11
N ARG A 183 7.62 -0.33 -0.27
CA ARG A 183 9.01 0.18 -0.29
C ARG A 183 9.76 -0.10 -1.58
N SER A 184 9.37 -1.12 -2.34
CA SER A 184 9.98 -1.46 -3.63
C SER A 184 9.09 -1.14 -4.83
N ASN A 185 7.82 -0.78 -4.60
CA ASN A 185 6.89 -0.43 -5.67
C ASN A 185 6.98 1.06 -6.02
N GLY A 186 7.36 1.35 -7.27
CA GLY A 186 7.46 2.71 -7.80
C GLY A 186 6.28 3.15 -8.67
N SER A 187 5.23 2.35 -8.85
CA SER A 187 4.13 2.64 -9.79
C SER A 187 2.79 2.94 -9.12
N LEU A 188 2.57 2.46 -7.90
CA LEU A 188 1.29 2.56 -7.21
C LEU A 188 1.05 3.99 -6.76
N SER A 189 -0.06 4.57 -7.20
CA SER A 189 -0.49 5.91 -6.85
C SER A 189 -1.62 5.95 -5.83
N SER A 190 -2.43 4.89 -5.73
CA SER A 190 -3.55 4.82 -4.79
C SER A 190 -3.62 3.43 -4.15
N LEU A 191 -3.50 3.40 -2.82
CA LEU A 191 -3.71 2.21 -2.00
C LEU A 191 -4.91 2.44 -1.07
N LEU A 192 -5.97 1.67 -1.28
CA LEU A 192 -7.19 1.76 -0.48
C LEU A 192 -7.34 0.55 0.44
N LEU A 193 -7.39 0.81 1.75
CA LEU A 193 -7.49 -0.20 2.80
C LEU A 193 -8.65 0.10 3.77
N GLY A 194 -9.61 0.91 3.37
CA GLY A 194 -10.74 1.30 4.22
C GLY A 194 -11.50 0.09 4.78
N HIS A 195 -12.08 0.19 5.97
CA HIS A 195 -12.91 -0.87 6.57
C HIS A 195 -12.16 -2.22 6.72
N ASN A 196 -10.96 -2.17 7.29
CA ASN A 196 -10.18 -3.35 7.70
C ASN A 196 -9.94 -3.32 9.23
N ARG A 197 -9.00 -4.11 9.74
CA ARG A 197 -8.65 -4.21 11.18
C ARG A 197 -7.16 -3.97 11.41
N ILE A 198 -6.58 -3.05 10.65
CA ILE A 198 -5.13 -2.81 10.60
C ILE A 198 -4.57 -2.32 11.96
N GLY A 199 -5.33 -1.49 12.69
CA GLY A 199 -4.91 -0.91 13.97
C GLY A 199 -3.72 0.05 13.88
N ASN A 200 -3.32 0.62 15.03
CA ASN A 200 -2.24 1.61 15.10
C ASN A 200 -0.89 1.09 14.58
N GLU A 201 -0.49 -0.12 14.98
CA GLU A 201 0.80 -0.69 14.56
C GLU A 201 0.88 -0.88 13.05
N GLY A 202 -0.14 -1.47 12.44
CA GLY A 202 -0.18 -1.66 10.99
C GLY A 202 -0.22 -0.34 10.23
N ALA A 203 -0.95 0.66 10.74
CA ALA A 203 -1.01 1.98 10.15
C ALA A 203 0.36 2.69 10.21
N LEU A 204 1.09 2.55 11.31
CA LEU A 204 2.46 3.08 11.44
C LEU A 204 3.45 2.41 10.49
N LEU A 205 3.32 1.10 10.26
CA LEU A 205 4.14 0.38 9.27
C LEU A 205 3.88 0.89 7.85
N LEU A 206 2.61 1.11 7.50
CA LEU A 206 2.22 1.70 6.21
C LEU A 206 2.77 3.12 6.08
N ALA A 207 2.58 3.98 7.09
CA ALA A 207 3.09 5.34 7.12
C ALA A 207 4.63 5.37 6.93
N ALA A 208 5.38 4.51 7.63
CA ALA A 208 6.83 4.40 7.49
C ALA A 208 7.29 3.94 6.09
N SER A 209 6.41 3.32 5.28
CA SER A 209 6.72 2.93 3.91
C SER A 209 6.47 4.03 2.87
N VAL A 210 5.64 5.03 3.19
CA VAL A 210 5.24 6.12 2.27
C VAL A 210 6.44 6.89 1.69
N PRO A 211 7.52 7.20 2.43
CA PRO A 211 8.68 7.89 1.86
C PRO A 211 9.41 7.12 0.75
N HIS A 212 9.23 5.81 0.69
CA HIS A 212 9.85 4.94 -0.32
C HIS A 212 8.95 4.68 -1.54
N ALA A 213 7.65 4.94 -1.42
CA ALA A 213 6.67 4.75 -2.47
C ALA A 213 6.54 6.02 -3.33
N ALA A 214 7.49 6.22 -4.23
CA ALA A 214 7.69 7.50 -4.96
C ALA A 214 6.51 7.97 -5.83
N SER A 215 5.56 7.09 -6.15
CA SER A 215 4.35 7.43 -6.92
C SER A 215 3.09 7.51 -6.07
N LEU A 216 3.16 7.16 -4.78
CA LEU A 216 1.97 7.04 -3.93
C LEU A 216 1.42 8.43 -3.61
N VAL A 217 0.22 8.72 -4.11
CA VAL A 217 -0.52 9.98 -3.94
C VAL A 217 -1.56 9.86 -2.84
N GLU A 218 -2.14 8.67 -2.71
CA GLU A 218 -3.28 8.43 -1.83
C GLU A 218 -3.10 7.15 -1.03
N LEU A 219 -3.21 7.28 0.30
CA LEU A 219 -3.29 6.17 1.23
C LEU A 219 -4.57 6.28 2.05
N ASP A 220 -5.43 5.28 1.94
CA ASP A 220 -6.67 5.20 2.72
C ASP A 220 -6.60 4.10 3.76
N VAL A 221 -6.68 4.51 5.02
CA VAL A 221 -6.75 3.66 6.22
C VAL A 221 -7.99 4.03 7.05
N SER A 222 -9.06 4.46 6.39
CA SER A 222 -10.35 4.77 7.03
C SER A 222 -10.93 3.54 7.72
N SER A 223 -11.65 3.73 8.82
CA SER A 223 -12.37 2.65 9.53
C SER A 223 -11.50 1.42 9.81
N ASN A 224 -10.30 1.61 10.37
CA ASN A 224 -9.31 0.55 10.62
C ASN A 224 -8.99 0.34 12.11
N GLY A 225 -9.79 0.95 12.99
CA GLY A 225 -9.59 0.87 14.44
C GLY A 225 -8.35 1.64 14.93
N LEU A 226 -7.98 2.73 14.23
CA LEU A 226 -6.90 3.59 14.68
C LEU A 226 -7.40 4.43 15.86
N THR A 227 -6.55 4.66 16.85
CA THR A 227 -6.83 5.50 18.01
C THR A 227 -5.79 6.60 18.17
N GLY A 228 -6.18 7.77 18.68
CA GLY A 228 -5.26 8.90 18.91
C GLY A 228 -4.24 8.68 20.05
N GLY A 229 -4.41 7.65 20.87
CA GLY A 229 -3.52 7.35 21.99
C GLY A 229 -2.30 6.50 21.60
N ASN A 230 -1.24 6.58 22.42
CA ASN A 230 -0.07 5.67 22.36
C ASN A 230 -0.38 4.22 22.77
N ASN A 231 -1.66 3.87 22.94
CA ASN A 231 -2.07 2.57 23.40
C ASN A 231 -2.14 1.62 22.21
N GLY A 232 -1.02 0.93 21.96
CA GLY A 232 -0.99 -0.29 21.18
C GLY A 232 -1.99 -1.31 21.77
N GLY A 233 -3.19 -1.34 21.21
CA GLY A 233 -4.18 -2.36 21.50
C GLY A 233 -3.73 -3.69 20.91
N GLY A 234 -3.18 -4.56 21.77
CA GLY A 234 -3.12 -6.01 21.57
C GLY A 234 -1.94 -6.54 20.74
N GLY A 235 -0.86 -6.93 21.43
CA GLY A 235 0.04 -7.99 20.96
C GLY A 235 1.39 -7.55 20.40
N GLY A 236 2.29 -7.07 21.27
CA GLY A 236 3.73 -7.28 21.06
C GLY A 236 4.47 -6.30 20.15
N GLY A 237 4.38 -4.99 20.40
CA GLY A 237 5.25 -4.01 19.75
C GLY A 237 5.17 -2.63 20.41
N TYR A 238 6.12 -2.31 21.28
CA TYR A 238 6.27 -0.98 21.88
C TYR A 238 6.69 0.04 20.82
N THR A 239 5.75 0.61 20.07
CA THR A 239 6.00 1.86 19.35
C THR A 239 5.55 3.00 20.28
N LYS A 240 6.51 3.78 20.81
CA LYS A 240 6.23 4.99 21.60
C LYS A 240 5.61 6.13 20.77
N LYS A 241 5.55 5.94 19.45
CA LYS A 241 5.18 6.93 18.46
C LYS A 241 3.68 6.88 18.22
N SER A 242 3.01 8.03 18.28
CA SER A 242 1.57 8.11 18.00
C SER A 242 1.28 7.95 16.51
N VAL A 243 0.04 7.56 16.16
CA VAL A 243 -0.41 7.54 14.75
C VAL A 243 -0.20 8.91 14.10
N LYS A 244 -0.55 9.99 14.82
CA LYS A 244 -0.36 11.36 14.38
C LYS A 244 1.09 11.63 13.97
N GLU A 245 2.05 11.40 14.87
CA GLU A 245 3.48 11.57 14.59
C GLU A 245 3.94 10.69 13.42
N GLY A 246 3.39 9.48 13.32
CA GLY A 246 3.66 8.52 12.25
C GLY A 246 3.37 9.10 10.87
N PHE A 247 2.15 9.57 10.68
CA PHE A 247 1.65 10.09 9.41
C PHE A 247 2.22 11.47 9.10
N ILE A 248 2.45 12.34 10.08
CA ILE A 248 3.15 13.61 9.87
C ILE A 248 4.58 13.35 9.38
N GLU A 249 5.35 12.47 10.04
CA GLU A 249 6.70 12.13 9.56
C GLU A 249 6.68 11.53 8.15
N ALA A 250 5.70 10.68 7.85
CA ALA A 250 5.52 10.10 6.53
C ALA A 250 5.23 11.17 5.46
N ALA A 251 4.32 12.11 5.74
CA ALA A 251 4.03 13.23 4.85
C ALA A 251 5.23 14.15 4.67
N LEU A 252 5.99 14.41 5.74
CA LEU A 252 7.22 15.22 5.69
C LEU A 252 8.29 14.53 4.86
N ALA A 253 8.52 13.23 5.03
CA ALA A 253 9.56 12.49 4.33
C ALA A 253 9.18 12.07 2.90
N SER A 254 7.92 12.21 2.49
CA SER A 254 7.45 11.93 1.13
C SER A 254 7.26 13.21 0.31
N TYR A 255 7.42 13.08 -1.01
CA TYR A 255 7.11 14.12 -1.99
C TYR A 255 5.84 13.83 -2.79
N SER A 256 5.39 12.58 -2.84
CA SER A 256 4.29 12.12 -3.70
C SER A 256 2.94 12.10 -2.99
N ILE A 257 2.92 11.87 -1.68
CA ILE A 257 1.67 11.71 -0.93
C ILE A 257 0.93 13.03 -0.81
N GLU A 258 -0.37 13.02 -1.08
CA GLU A 258 -1.24 14.20 -1.05
C GLU A 258 -2.46 13.98 -0.15
N THR A 259 -2.92 12.73 -0.05
CA THR A 259 -4.15 12.39 0.66
C THR A 259 -3.95 11.23 1.62
N PHE A 260 -4.29 11.46 2.89
CA PHE A 260 -4.53 10.44 3.89
C PHE A 260 -6.03 10.38 4.21
N ARG A 261 -6.69 9.27 3.84
CA ARG A 261 -8.06 9.03 4.31
C ARG A 261 -8.02 8.31 5.65
N LEU A 262 -8.45 9.01 6.70
CA LEU A 262 -8.41 8.55 8.09
C LEU A 262 -9.80 8.50 8.75
N SER A 263 -10.87 8.79 8.00
CA SER A 263 -12.25 8.84 8.51
C SER A 263 -12.71 7.54 9.15
N GLY A 264 -13.64 7.57 10.11
CA GLY A 264 -14.17 6.36 10.74
C GLY A 264 -13.22 5.68 11.73
N ASN A 265 -12.13 6.34 12.10
CA ASN A 265 -11.23 5.94 13.19
C ASN A 265 -11.50 6.77 14.46
N ASP A 266 -10.98 6.31 15.60
CA ASP A 266 -11.05 7.00 16.89
C ASP A 266 -9.86 7.96 17.08
N ILE A 267 -9.70 8.85 16.11
CA ILE A 267 -8.67 9.89 16.11
C ILE A 267 -9.38 11.24 16.23
N PRO A 268 -8.92 12.16 17.09
CA PRO A 268 -9.48 13.51 17.16
C PRO A 268 -9.53 14.17 15.77
N PRO A 269 -10.66 14.79 15.37
CA PRO A 269 -10.78 15.42 14.06
C PRO A 269 -9.68 16.45 13.77
N SER A 270 -9.23 17.20 14.80
CA SER A 270 -8.11 18.13 14.69
C SER A 270 -6.79 17.46 14.29
N ASP A 271 -6.53 16.25 14.80
CA ASP A 271 -5.32 15.50 14.45
C ASP A 271 -5.40 14.94 13.03
N VAL A 272 -6.61 14.55 12.58
CA VAL A 272 -6.86 14.14 11.18
C VAL A 272 -6.65 15.30 10.23
N GLU A 273 -7.20 16.47 10.55
CA GLU A 273 -7.01 17.71 9.77
C GLU A 273 -5.53 18.09 9.67
N GLU A 274 -4.79 18.01 10.78
CA GLU A 274 -3.36 18.29 10.81
C GLU A 274 -2.56 17.30 9.94
N MET A 275 -2.76 15.99 10.13
CA MET A 275 -2.09 14.95 9.31
C MET A 275 -2.37 15.14 7.81
N GLN A 276 -3.62 15.44 7.46
CA GLN A 276 -4.01 15.69 6.07
C GLN A 276 -3.41 17.01 5.55
N GLY A 277 -3.32 18.05 6.39
CA GLY A 277 -2.66 19.31 6.06
C GLY A 277 -1.22 19.10 5.60
N TYR A 278 -0.43 18.37 6.39
CA TYR A 278 0.94 18.00 6.03
C TYR A 278 1.04 17.23 4.70
N ALA A 279 0.13 16.28 4.44
CA ALA A 279 0.13 15.56 3.16
C ALA A 279 -0.23 16.49 1.99
N SER A 280 -1.29 17.29 2.12
CA SER A 280 -1.77 18.18 1.05
C SER A 280 -0.77 19.29 0.67
N SER A 281 0.06 19.74 1.62
CA SER A 281 1.11 20.72 1.33
C SER A 281 2.14 20.23 0.28
N ASN A 282 2.26 18.92 0.05
CA ASN A 282 3.12 18.39 -1.00
C ASN A 282 2.65 18.80 -2.41
N VAL A 283 1.37 19.11 -2.59
CA VAL A 283 0.85 19.67 -3.86
C VAL A 283 1.42 21.05 -4.10
N GLU A 284 1.38 21.92 -3.08
CA GLU A 284 1.91 23.28 -3.14
C GLU A 284 3.43 23.29 -3.36
N LEU A 285 4.16 22.41 -2.67
CA LEU A 285 5.60 22.25 -2.86
C LEU A 285 5.99 21.89 -4.29
N ARG A 286 5.19 21.05 -4.96
CA ARG A 286 5.42 20.72 -6.38
C ARG A 286 5.06 21.87 -7.30
N ALA A 287 3.98 22.60 -7.02
CA ALA A 287 3.61 23.78 -7.80
C ALA A 287 4.71 24.86 -7.77
N VAL A 288 5.35 25.06 -6.61
CA VAL A 288 6.52 25.94 -6.46
C VAL A 288 7.70 25.45 -7.30
N ALA A 289 7.94 24.14 -7.37
CA ALA A 289 9.02 23.55 -8.15
C ALA A 289 8.84 23.74 -9.66
N ASP A 290 7.60 23.62 -10.15
CA ASP A 290 7.28 23.69 -11.58
C ASP A 290 7.23 25.14 -12.10
N ALA A 291 6.88 26.12 -11.25
CA ALA A 291 6.66 27.51 -11.68
C ALA A 291 7.20 28.56 -10.69
N PRO A 292 8.51 28.55 -10.37
CA PRO A 292 9.10 29.32 -9.27
C PRO A 292 8.94 30.84 -9.38
N GLU A 293 8.93 31.39 -10.60
CA GLU A 293 8.86 32.84 -10.82
C GLU A 293 7.43 33.39 -10.74
N SER A 294 6.43 32.51 -10.78
CA SER A 294 5.01 32.89 -10.80
C SER A 294 4.25 32.59 -9.51
N TYR A 295 4.89 31.86 -8.58
CA TYR A 295 4.27 31.44 -7.33
C TYR A 295 4.51 32.46 -6.22
N ASP A 296 3.42 33.03 -5.71
CA ASP A 296 3.44 33.93 -4.56
C ASP A 296 3.45 33.13 -3.26
N LEU A 297 4.63 32.99 -2.64
CA LEU A 297 4.79 32.24 -1.39
C LEU A 297 4.05 32.87 -0.21
N TRP A 298 3.64 34.14 -0.31
CA TRP A 298 2.90 34.84 0.76
C TRP A 298 1.46 34.35 0.94
N GLN A 299 0.93 33.58 -0.02
CA GLN A 299 -0.35 32.87 0.14
C GLN A 299 -0.18 31.45 0.68
N ALA A 300 1.06 30.98 0.86
CA ALA A 300 1.32 29.66 1.43
C ALA A 300 0.93 29.64 2.91
N SER A 301 0.29 28.57 3.35
CA SER A 301 -0.13 28.44 4.75
C SER A 301 1.06 28.22 5.70
N GLU A 302 0.92 28.51 6.99
CA GLU A 302 1.91 28.21 8.05
C GLU A 302 2.36 26.73 8.05
N ILE A 303 1.48 25.83 7.61
CA ILE A 303 1.77 24.39 7.43
C ILE A 303 2.79 24.18 6.31
N VAL A 304 2.69 24.94 5.21
CA VAL A 304 3.61 24.86 4.07
C VAL A 304 4.98 25.39 4.46
N GLU A 305 5.03 26.46 5.25
CA GLU A 305 6.28 26.97 5.81
C GLU A 305 6.95 25.93 6.73
N THR A 306 6.19 25.34 7.65
CA THR A 306 6.70 24.27 8.53
C THR A 306 7.19 23.07 7.73
N CYS A 307 6.47 22.67 6.69
CA CYS A 307 6.87 21.64 5.75
C CYS A 307 8.16 21.98 5.00
N LEU A 308 8.31 23.20 4.52
CA LEU A 308 9.51 23.66 3.81
C LEU A 308 10.74 23.60 4.72
N VAL A 309 10.64 24.09 5.96
CA VAL A 309 11.73 24.02 6.95
C VAL A 309 12.06 22.57 7.29
N ALA A 310 11.05 21.74 7.58
CA ALA A 310 11.26 20.35 7.97
C ALA A 310 11.79 19.47 6.81
N LYS A 311 11.44 19.80 5.57
CA LYS A 311 11.86 19.07 4.37
C LYS A 311 13.17 19.57 3.79
N PHE A 312 13.74 20.65 4.32
CA PHE A 312 14.79 21.39 3.64
C PHE A 312 15.97 20.53 3.17
N ASP A 313 16.55 19.73 4.06
CA ASP A 313 17.68 18.83 3.74
C ASP A 313 17.32 17.68 2.79
N ARG A 314 16.03 17.44 2.58
CA ARG A 314 15.49 16.33 1.78
C ARG A 314 14.87 16.80 0.46
N LEU A 315 14.69 18.12 0.29
CA LEU A 315 14.06 18.70 -0.90
C LEU A 315 14.74 18.14 -2.17
N PRO A 316 13.98 17.74 -3.19
CA PRO A 316 14.57 17.34 -4.45
C PRO A 316 15.42 18.50 -4.97
N PRO A 317 16.58 18.23 -5.62
CA PRO A 317 17.49 19.27 -6.06
C PRO A 317 16.80 20.39 -6.87
N GLY A 318 15.83 20.04 -7.71
CA GLY A 318 15.05 21.01 -8.49
C GLY A 318 14.15 21.94 -7.67
N VAL A 319 13.64 21.50 -6.50
CA VAL A 319 12.75 22.31 -5.66
C VAL A 319 13.55 23.33 -4.86
N ALA A 320 14.67 22.92 -4.27
CA ALA A 320 15.56 23.84 -3.56
C ALA A 320 16.13 24.91 -4.50
N ASP A 321 16.51 24.53 -5.72
CA ASP A 321 16.99 25.46 -6.74
C ASP A 321 15.89 26.39 -7.28
N ALA A 322 14.63 25.91 -7.33
CA ALA A 322 13.46 26.70 -7.68
C ALA A 322 13.16 27.76 -6.61
N LEU A 323 13.18 27.39 -5.34
CA LEU A 323 13.00 28.32 -4.20
C LEU A 323 14.06 29.42 -4.17
N LYS A 324 15.33 29.08 -4.42
CA LYS A 324 16.44 30.07 -4.52
C LYS A 324 16.26 31.09 -5.64
N LYS A 325 15.44 30.80 -6.65
CA LYS A 325 15.15 31.69 -7.78
C LYS A 325 13.85 32.47 -7.62
N ASN A 326 13.03 32.14 -6.61
CA ASN A 326 11.75 32.79 -6.39
C ASN A 326 11.99 34.21 -5.79
N PRO A 327 11.55 35.29 -6.44
CA PRO A 327 11.79 36.67 -5.97
C PRO A 327 11.14 36.96 -4.61
N THR A 328 9.91 36.47 -4.38
CA THR A 328 9.19 36.64 -3.12
C THR A 328 9.92 35.98 -1.95
N PHE A 329 10.59 34.84 -2.20
CA PHE A 329 11.41 34.15 -1.21
C PHE A 329 12.73 34.87 -0.89
N ILE A 330 13.34 35.52 -1.89
CA ILE A 330 14.66 36.17 -1.77
C ILE A 330 14.59 37.48 -0.97
N GLU A 331 13.45 38.17 -1.02
CA GLU A 331 13.27 39.51 -0.42
C GLU A 331 13.04 39.51 1.10
N GLU A 332 12.74 38.37 1.72
CA GLU A 332 12.48 38.27 3.17
C GLU A 332 13.73 38.16 4.06
N GLU A 333 13.62 38.47 5.36
CA GLU A 333 14.58 38.07 6.39
C GLU A 333 13.93 37.00 7.28
N GLY A 334 14.50 35.80 7.35
CA GLY A 334 13.96 34.74 8.21
C GLY A 334 14.78 33.44 8.20
N PRO A 335 14.60 32.57 9.22
CA PRO A 335 15.35 31.32 9.37
C PRO A 335 15.23 30.38 8.16
N MET A 336 14.10 30.42 7.45
CA MET A 336 13.86 29.59 6.25
C MET A 336 14.69 30.04 5.05
N ARG A 337 14.78 31.35 4.77
CA ARG A 337 15.65 31.89 3.73
C ARG A 337 17.11 31.59 4.04
N GLU A 338 17.53 31.75 5.29
CA GLU A 338 18.88 31.40 5.72
C GLU A 338 19.19 29.93 5.48
N ALA A 339 18.29 29.02 5.85
CA ALA A 339 18.43 27.59 5.56
C ALA A 339 18.56 27.34 4.04
N VAL A 340 17.64 27.88 3.24
CA VAL A 340 17.61 27.72 1.76
C VAL A 340 18.83 28.27 1.06
N LEU A 341 19.31 29.44 1.45
CA LEU A 341 20.54 30.02 0.91
C LEU A 341 21.79 29.26 1.39
N ALA A 342 21.76 28.69 2.60
CA ALA A 342 22.87 27.91 3.15
C ALA A 342 23.06 26.52 2.48
N ALA A 343 22.05 25.89 1.87
CA ALA A 343 22.25 24.63 1.12
C ALA A 343 22.80 24.85 -0.30
N SER A 344 23.90 25.58 -0.41
CA SER A 344 24.72 25.56 -1.63
C SER A 344 25.30 24.14 -1.86
N PRO A 345 25.70 23.76 -3.09
CA PRO A 345 26.20 22.40 -3.39
C PRO A 345 27.50 21.99 -2.66
N LEU A 346 28.02 22.84 -1.77
CA LEU A 346 29.32 22.72 -1.11
C LEU A 346 29.24 22.68 0.43
N THR A 347 28.05 22.74 1.04
CA THR A 347 27.92 22.79 2.51
C THR A 347 27.92 21.43 3.20
N LYS A 348 28.95 20.61 2.94
CA LYS A 348 29.45 19.65 3.94
C LYS A 348 30.67 20.17 4.68
N GLN A 349 31.47 21.07 4.08
CA GLN A 349 32.70 21.59 4.67
C GLN A 349 32.57 22.95 5.37
N GLU A 350 31.60 23.79 4.99
CA GLU A 350 31.41 25.13 5.58
C GLU A 350 30.53 25.13 6.83
N LEU A 351 29.56 24.19 6.95
CA LEU A 351 28.78 23.97 8.17
C LEU A 351 29.63 23.48 9.36
N LEU A 352 30.80 22.88 9.10
CA LEU A 352 31.78 22.50 10.13
C LEU A 352 32.74 23.65 10.50
N ARG A 353 32.82 24.71 9.70
CA ARG A 353 33.78 25.81 9.90
C ARG A 353 33.16 27.08 10.49
N ASN A 354 31.87 27.31 10.31
CA ASN A 354 31.24 28.59 10.64
C ASN A 354 30.19 28.55 11.77
N SER A 355 30.27 27.60 12.70
CA SER A 355 29.57 27.74 13.99
C SER A 355 30.35 28.69 14.90
N PRO A 356 29.84 29.90 15.24
CA PRO A 356 30.38 30.68 16.33
C PRO A 356 29.66 30.23 17.61
N GLY A 357 30.31 29.35 18.39
CA GLY A 357 29.70 28.87 19.65
C GLY A 357 30.08 27.47 20.12
N ALA A 358 31.31 27.01 19.84
CA ALA A 358 32.05 26.39 20.93
C ALA A 358 32.57 27.58 21.74
N ASP A 359 31.86 28.02 22.78
CA ASP A 359 32.41 27.85 24.12
C ASP A 359 31.40 27.92 25.31
N ASP A 360 30.07 28.00 25.12
CA ASP A 360 29.18 28.31 26.27
C ASP A 360 28.06 27.33 26.65
N ILE A 361 28.00 26.12 26.07
CA ILE A 361 27.21 25.02 26.68
C ILE A 361 28.08 23.76 26.81
N ALA A 362 29.26 23.96 27.39
CA ALA A 362 30.00 22.92 28.11
C ALA A 362 29.99 23.19 29.62
N ILE A 363 28.81 23.50 30.18
CA ILE A 363 28.54 23.36 31.63
C ILE A 363 27.23 22.60 31.82
N LYS A 364 27.20 21.34 31.36
CA LYS A 364 26.51 20.20 32.00
C LYS A 364 26.64 18.90 31.17
N ALA A 365 27.85 18.60 30.70
CA ALA A 365 28.24 17.23 30.37
C ALA A 365 29.77 17.14 30.41
N LYS A 366 30.31 17.17 31.63
CA LYS A 366 31.72 16.86 31.90
C LYS A 366 31.86 15.34 31.81
N GLY A 367 32.56 14.84 30.80
CA GLY A 367 32.87 13.41 30.71
C GLY A 367 33.38 12.98 29.34
N PHE A 368 34.65 13.27 29.05
CA PHE A 368 35.51 12.65 28.03
C PHE A 368 35.08 12.76 26.55
N VAL A 369 35.62 13.80 25.91
CA VAL A 369 36.11 13.74 24.53
C VAL A 369 37.40 12.91 24.54
N ASP A 370 37.53 11.97 23.61
CA ASP A 370 38.69 11.91 22.72
C ASP A 370 38.37 11.07 21.46
N SER A 371 38.05 11.83 20.41
CA SER A 371 38.43 11.72 19.00
C SER A 371 38.39 10.40 18.19
N PRO A 372 38.17 10.54 16.86
CA PRO A 372 37.78 9.48 15.95
C PRO A 372 39.00 8.83 15.27
N SER A 373 38.76 7.79 14.47
CA SER A 373 39.72 7.06 13.60
C SER A 373 40.73 6.12 14.29
N SER A 374 40.33 4.86 14.50
CA SER A 374 41.26 3.71 14.56
C SER A 374 40.64 2.30 14.45
N TRP A 375 39.32 2.11 14.32
CA TRP A 375 38.69 0.77 14.41
C TRP A 375 38.30 0.10 13.08
N ILE A 376 38.51 0.75 11.92
CA ILE A 376 38.23 0.13 10.59
C ILE A 376 39.50 -0.43 9.93
N GLN A 377 40.70 -0.16 10.44
CA GLN A 377 41.95 -0.68 9.86
C GLN A 377 42.60 -1.82 10.66
N SER A 378 42.06 -2.19 11.84
CA SER A 378 42.60 -3.27 12.68
C SER A 378 41.90 -4.63 12.49
N ALA A 379 40.98 -4.73 11.52
CA ALA A 379 40.27 -5.98 11.18
C ALA A 379 40.78 -6.62 9.86
N ILE A 380 41.85 -6.09 9.27
CA ILE A 380 42.41 -6.56 7.98
C ILE A 380 43.84 -7.11 8.13
N ASP A 381 44.60 -6.75 9.16
CA ASP A 381 45.97 -7.24 9.33
C ASP A 381 46.28 -7.62 10.80
N ALA A 382 46.15 -8.91 11.13
CA ALA A 382 46.92 -9.54 12.22
C ALA A 382 46.97 -11.07 12.06
N PRO A 383 48.16 -11.65 11.78
CA PRO A 383 48.49 -13.00 12.15
C PRO A 383 49.29 -13.05 13.46
N GLU A 384 48.95 -14.07 14.26
CA GLU A 384 49.78 -14.87 15.17
C GLU A 384 50.55 -14.22 16.35
N ASP A 385 50.43 -14.94 17.47
CA ASP A 385 51.33 -15.02 18.62
C ASP A 385 51.36 -13.90 19.68
N PHE A 386 50.65 -14.16 20.78
CA PHE A 386 51.09 -13.75 22.11
C PHE A 386 51.30 -14.99 23.00
N MET A 387 52.55 -15.45 23.01
CA MET A 387 53.13 -16.25 24.08
C MET A 387 53.40 -15.35 25.29
N ALA A 388 52.90 -15.82 26.43
CA ALA A 388 53.52 -15.82 27.75
C ALA A 388 53.45 -14.59 28.68
N LEU A 389 53.22 -14.96 29.95
CA LEU A 389 53.43 -14.29 31.24
C LEU A 389 52.25 -13.44 31.74
N GLY A 390 51.57 -13.77 32.84
CA GLY A 390 51.73 -14.86 33.80
C GLY A 390 50.84 -14.64 35.04
N GLU A 391 50.47 -15.77 35.66
CA GLU A 391 50.08 -15.97 37.08
C GLU A 391 48.78 -15.29 37.59
N GLY A 392 47.81 -15.97 38.22
CA GLY A 392 47.66 -17.34 38.67
C GLY A 392 46.43 -17.43 39.59
N GLY A 393 45.75 -18.59 39.61
CA GLY A 393 44.64 -18.91 40.52
C GLY A 393 43.89 -20.16 40.05
N PRO A 394 44.04 -21.32 40.72
CA PRO A 394 43.47 -22.60 40.31
C PRO A 394 42.02 -22.74 40.80
N ASP A 395 41.23 -23.54 40.10
CA ASP A 395 39.87 -23.98 40.46
C ASP A 395 38.69 -23.24 39.82
N ASP A 396 38.64 -23.14 38.48
CA ASP A 396 37.34 -23.19 37.79
C ASP A 396 37.44 -23.97 36.46
N PRO A 397 36.68 -25.09 36.30
CA PRO A 397 36.66 -25.88 35.07
C PRO A 397 35.74 -25.29 33.99
N PRO A 398 35.98 -25.56 32.70
CA PRO A 398 35.35 -24.88 31.57
C PRO A 398 33.97 -25.50 31.24
N LEU A 399 33.00 -24.66 30.91
CA LEU A 399 31.75 -25.09 30.28
C LEU A 399 31.73 -24.68 28.80
N LEU A 400 31.49 -25.73 28.01
CA LEU A 400 31.37 -25.89 26.56
C LEU A 400 30.54 -24.84 25.82
#